data_AF-A0A816GTZ9-F1
#
_entry.id   AF-A0A816GTZ9-F1
#
_cell.length_a   1.000
_cell.length_b   1.000
_cell.length_c   1.000
_cell.angle_alpha   90.00
_cell.angle_beta   90.00
_cell.angle_gamma   90.00
#
_symmetry.space_group_name_H-M   'P 1'
#
loop_
_entity.id
_entity.type
_entity.pdbx_description
1 polymer ?
#
loop_
_entity_poly.entity_id
_entity_poly.type
_entity_poly.pdbx_seq_one_letter_code
_entity_poly.pdbx_strand_id
1 'polypeptide(L)'
;SNGTKLVKPSEVFIRTNVTSSKTTIANVHNFVSRGLIDYVNFGVDANAFLNNMGVCNYPRPADLAELLIQRQATYFANINNDKDLLNKKALFYMDCLRRLAYYVDGSNELDSEPLNTRLRTNAWCLGYQTVVDANGTNEKRLKIVKPNEIYLEDNSVYSMQLHPLLPPNKELEKLYEHFGSQWLSKCVKENPKIL
;
A
#
# COMPACT_ATOMS: atom_id res chain seq x y z
N SER A 1 15.67 31.27 2.88
CA SER A 1 14.68 31.19 3.98
C SER A 1 14.02 29.83 3.92
N ASN A 2 14.47 28.89 4.76
CA ASN A 2 13.87 27.56 4.84
C ASN A 2 12.55 27.66 5.60
N GLY A 3 11.44 27.70 4.87
CA GLY A 3 10.11 27.68 5.45
C GLY A 3 9.84 26.31 6.06
N THR A 4 9.89 26.22 7.39
CA THR A 4 9.45 25.04 8.14
C THR A 4 7.94 24.89 7.91
N LYS A 5 7.55 24.05 6.96
CA LYS A 5 6.15 23.72 6.72
C LYS A 5 5.63 22.99 7.97
N LEU A 6 4.76 23.66 8.73
CA LEU A 6 4.10 23.09 9.90
C LEU A 6 3.30 21.86 9.44
N VAL A 7 3.74 20.68 9.87
CA VAL A 7 3.05 19.41 9.64
C VAL A 7 1.80 19.41 10.53
N LYS A 8 0.64 19.03 9.99
CA LYS A 8 -0.59 19.00 10.79
C LYS A 8 -0.46 17.91 11.87
N PRO A 9 -0.97 18.11 13.10
CA PRO A 9 -0.92 17.10 14.16
C PRO A 9 -1.52 15.74 13.76
N SER A 10 -2.44 15.70 12.80
CA SER A 10 -3.04 14.48 12.24
C SER A 10 -2.11 13.69 11.30
N GLU A 11 -0.92 14.21 10.99
CA GLU A 11 0.02 13.62 10.03
C GLU A 11 1.30 13.09 10.70
N VAL A 12 1.39 13.16 12.03
CA VAL A 12 2.56 12.75 12.80
C VAL A 12 2.17 11.65 13.79
N PHE A 13 2.77 10.47 13.62
CA PHE A 13 2.50 9.30 14.46
C PHE A 13 3.64 9.07 15.43
N ILE A 14 3.35 8.53 16.60
CA ILE A 14 4.37 8.23 17.60
C ILE A 14 4.83 6.80 17.42
N ARG A 15 6.12 6.54 17.66
CA ARG A 15 6.61 5.17 17.75
C ARG A 15 7.40 4.95 19.02
N THR A 16 6.92 4.04 19.87
CA THR A 16 7.69 3.49 20.97
C THR A 16 8.80 2.59 20.43
N ASN A 17 10.06 2.95 20.70
CA ASN A 17 11.14 1.98 20.62
C ASN A 17 10.93 0.97 21.76
N VAL A 18 10.62 -0.28 21.42
CA VAL A 18 10.63 -1.37 22.41
C VAL A 18 12.08 -1.54 22.88
N THR A 19 12.37 -1.06 24.09
CA THR A 19 13.65 -1.23 24.77
C THR A 19 13.83 -2.69 25.18
N SER A 20 14.44 -3.47 24.29
CA SER A 20 15.39 -4.55 24.63
C SER A 20 15.85 -5.19 23.32
N SER A 21 17.16 -5.10 23.05
CA SER A 21 17.93 -5.80 21.99
C SER A 21 17.59 -5.60 20.49
N LYS A 22 16.64 -4.72 20.12
CA LYS A 22 16.22 -4.49 18.70
C LYS A 22 16.52 -3.10 18.12
N THR A 23 17.62 -2.45 18.51
CA THR A 23 17.98 -1.10 18.02
C THR A 23 18.15 -1.05 16.49
N THR A 24 18.63 -2.12 15.87
CA THR A 24 18.81 -2.21 14.41
C THR A 24 17.49 -2.30 13.65
N ILE A 25 16.48 -3.00 14.18
CA ILE A 25 15.20 -3.24 13.49
C ILE A 25 14.30 -1.99 13.52
N ALA A 26 14.31 -1.24 14.63
CA ALA A 26 13.58 0.01 14.74
C ALA A 26 14.10 1.08 13.76
N ASN A 27 15.43 1.17 13.62
CA ASN A 27 16.09 2.10 12.68
C ASN A 27 15.80 1.74 11.21
N VAL A 28 15.85 0.45 10.86
CA VAL A 28 15.53 -0.02 9.50
C VAL A 28 14.07 0.27 9.14
N HIS A 29 13.13 0.00 10.05
CA HIS A 29 11.71 0.24 9.77
C HIS A 29 11.36 1.74 9.71
N ASN A 30 12.05 2.60 10.47
CA ASN A 30 11.91 4.06 10.34
C ASN A 30 12.45 4.56 8.99
N PHE A 31 13.54 3.97 8.49
CA PHE A 31 14.07 4.33 7.17
C PHE A 31 13.14 3.90 6.04
N VAL A 32 12.60 2.67 6.12
CA VAL A 32 11.72 2.13 5.08
C VAL A 32 10.37 2.86 5.03
N SER A 33 9.77 3.18 6.18
CA SER A 33 8.46 3.86 6.24
C SER A 33 8.49 5.35 5.90
N ARG A 34 9.66 5.99 5.99
CA ARG A 34 9.85 7.43 5.78
C ARG A 34 9.35 7.89 4.41
N GLY A 35 8.62 9.00 4.41
CA GLY A 35 8.00 9.57 3.22
C GLY A 35 6.64 8.95 2.86
N LEU A 36 6.23 7.84 3.49
CA LEU A 36 4.85 7.36 3.48
C LEU A 36 4.18 7.69 4.82
N ILE A 37 4.72 7.12 5.91
CA ILE A 37 4.28 7.38 7.28
C ILE A 37 5.49 7.87 8.06
N ASP A 38 5.42 9.11 8.53
CA ASP A 38 6.50 9.71 9.32
C ASP A 38 6.20 9.54 10.81
N TYR A 39 7.17 8.94 11.52
CA TYR A 39 7.09 8.73 12.94
C TYR A 39 8.02 9.70 13.67
N VAL A 40 7.55 10.24 14.79
CA VAL A 40 8.38 10.98 15.74
C VAL A 40 8.56 10.14 16.99
N ASN A 41 9.80 10.06 17.47
CA ASN A 41 10.15 9.36 18.69
C ASN A 41 10.62 10.39 19.73
N PHE A 42 9.83 10.56 20.79
CA PHE A 42 10.12 11.51 21.87
C PHE A 42 10.95 10.89 23.02
N GLY A 43 11.37 9.63 22.89
CA GLY A 43 11.98 8.86 23.97
C GLY A 43 10.96 7.96 24.69
N VAL A 44 11.46 7.03 25.49
CA VAL A 44 10.64 5.95 26.10
C VAL A 44 9.54 6.55 26.98
N ASP A 45 9.90 7.42 27.93
CA ASP A 45 8.96 7.97 28.91
C ASP A 45 7.93 8.89 28.25
N ALA A 46 8.36 9.76 27.34
CA ALA A 46 7.47 10.67 26.62
C ALA A 46 6.50 9.92 25.70
N ASN A 47 6.96 8.90 24.97
CA ASN A 47 6.07 8.09 24.14
C ASN A 47 5.10 7.26 24.99
N ALA A 48 5.53 6.74 26.15
CA ALA A 48 4.66 6.03 27.08
C ALA A 48 3.56 6.96 27.61
N PHE A 49 3.94 8.17 28.02
CA PHE A 49 2.98 9.21 28.40
C PHE A 49 2.00 9.53 27.26
N LEU A 50 2.49 9.76 26.04
CA LEU A 50 1.63 10.10 24.90
C LEU A 50 0.71 8.94 24.48
N ASN A 51 1.18 7.70 24.58
CA ASN A 51 0.33 6.51 24.41
C ASN A 51 -0.77 6.44 25.47
N ASN A 52 -0.45 6.72 26.74
CA ASN A 52 -1.45 6.79 27.81
C ASN A 52 -2.45 7.94 27.60
N MET A 53 -2.05 9.00 26.91
CA MET A 53 -2.91 10.09 26.48
C MET A 53 -3.73 9.76 25.22
N GLY A 54 -3.63 8.54 24.69
CA GLY A 54 -4.40 8.07 23.53
C GLY A 54 -3.80 8.43 22.18
N VAL A 55 -2.55 8.88 22.12
CA VAL A 55 -1.89 9.11 20.83
C VAL A 55 -1.64 7.77 20.13
N CYS A 56 -2.12 7.63 18.90
CA CYS A 56 -2.02 6.37 18.17
C CYS A 56 -0.59 6.10 17.68
N ASN A 57 -0.14 4.86 17.83
CA ASN A 57 1.13 4.38 17.26
C ASN A 57 1.06 4.13 15.75
N TYR A 58 -0.12 4.26 15.15
CA TYR A 58 -0.36 4.01 13.75
C TYR A 58 -1.55 4.85 13.26
N PRO A 59 -1.61 5.25 11.98
CA PRO A 59 -2.76 5.96 11.44
C PRO A 59 -4.04 5.14 11.56
N ARG A 60 -5.17 5.82 11.72
CA ARG A 60 -6.49 5.19 11.55
C ARG A 60 -6.65 4.75 10.09
N PRO A 61 -7.56 3.80 9.79
CA PRO A 61 -7.76 3.31 8.42
C PRO A 61 -7.98 4.43 7.40
N ALA A 62 -8.84 5.40 7.72
CA ALA A 62 -9.08 6.55 6.84
C ALA A 62 -7.82 7.40 6.60
N ASP A 63 -7.06 7.67 7.66
CA ASP A 63 -5.82 8.46 7.56
C ASP A 63 -4.74 7.69 6.77
N LEU A 64 -4.65 6.37 6.94
CA LEU A 64 -3.73 5.54 6.17
C LEU A 64 -4.08 5.55 4.68
N ALA A 65 -5.35 5.32 4.35
CA ALA A 65 -5.86 5.36 2.98
C ALA A 65 -5.53 6.71 2.30
N GLU A 66 -5.72 7.80 3.03
CA GLU A 66 -5.38 9.15 2.58
C GLU A 66 -3.87 9.31 2.30
N LEU A 67 -3.02 8.81 3.20
CA LEU A 67 -1.56 8.84 3.02
C LEU A 67 -1.12 8.03 1.78
N LEU A 68 -1.72 6.86 1.54
CA LEU A 68 -1.42 6.05 0.35
C LEU A 68 -1.75 6.83 -0.94
N ILE A 69 -2.92 7.46 -1.01
CA ILE A 69 -3.33 8.28 -2.16
C ILE A 69 -2.36 9.45 -2.38
N GLN A 70 -2.03 10.19 -1.32
CA GLN A 70 -1.28 11.44 -1.44
C GLN A 70 0.22 11.23 -1.65
N ARG A 71 0.81 10.22 -0.99
CA ARG A 71 2.26 10.13 -0.83
C ARG A 71 2.91 9.02 -1.65
N GLN A 72 2.15 8.10 -2.26
CA GLN A 72 2.72 6.95 -3.00
C GLN A 72 3.79 7.36 -4.02
N ALA A 73 3.54 8.41 -4.81
CA ALA A 73 4.46 8.83 -5.86
C ALA A 73 5.80 9.32 -5.29
N THR A 74 5.72 10.10 -4.20
CA THR A 74 6.92 10.60 -3.51
C THR A 74 7.63 9.49 -2.74
N TYR A 75 6.88 8.54 -2.18
CA TYR A 75 7.44 7.42 -1.44
C TYR A 75 8.28 6.49 -2.32
N PHE A 76 7.84 6.24 -3.56
CA PHE A 76 8.60 5.47 -4.54
C PHE A 76 9.55 6.32 -5.41
N ALA A 77 9.57 7.65 -5.23
CA ALA A 77 10.50 8.52 -5.93
C ALA A 77 11.95 8.29 -5.48
N ASN A 78 12.89 8.52 -6.39
CA ASN A 78 14.35 8.49 -6.12
C ASN A 78 14.90 7.14 -5.61
N ILE A 79 14.22 6.04 -5.93
CA ILE A 79 14.79 4.70 -5.80
C ILE A 79 15.80 4.57 -6.95
N ASN A 80 17.05 4.96 -6.68
CA ASN A 80 18.17 5.03 -7.64
C ASN A 80 18.63 3.64 -8.12
N ASN A 81 17.73 2.86 -8.72
CA ASN A 81 17.92 1.46 -9.09
C ASN A 81 18.30 0.54 -7.91
N ASP A 82 18.13 0.99 -6.67
CA ASP A 82 18.32 0.17 -5.48
C ASP A 82 17.15 -0.81 -5.33
N LYS A 83 17.36 -2.02 -5.88
CA LYS A 83 16.37 -3.10 -5.85
C LYS A 83 16.05 -3.56 -4.43
N ASP A 84 17.01 -3.52 -3.50
CA ASP A 84 16.80 -3.94 -2.12
C ASP A 84 15.91 -2.94 -1.38
N LEU A 85 16.17 -1.64 -1.54
CA LEU A 85 15.32 -0.59 -1.00
C LEU A 85 13.92 -0.61 -1.61
N LEU A 86 13.81 -0.82 -2.93
CA LEU A 86 12.51 -0.97 -3.61
C LEU A 86 11.70 -2.11 -2.98
N ASN A 87 12.30 -3.28 -2.83
CA ASN A 87 11.64 -4.45 -2.26
C ASN A 87 11.19 -4.18 -0.82
N LYS A 88 12.05 -3.58 0.02
CA LYS A 88 11.68 -3.21 1.39
C LYS A 88 10.53 -2.21 1.43
N LYS A 89 10.55 -1.18 0.58
CA LYS A 89 9.48 -0.19 0.50
C LYS A 89 8.17 -0.79 0.01
N ALA A 90 8.23 -1.69 -0.99
CA ALA A 90 7.07 -2.40 -1.51
C ALA A 90 6.45 -3.34 -0.45
N LEU A 91 7.28 -4.05 0.32
CA LEU A 91 6.82 -4.88 1.44
C LEU A 91 6.10 -4.04 2.49
N PHE A 92 6.66 -2.90 2.90
CA PHE A 92 6.01 -2.00 3.85
C PHE A 92 4.70 -1.41 3.30
N TYR A 93 4.67 -1.05 2.03
CA TYR A 93 3.47 -0.57 1.36
C TYR A 93 2.37 -1.65 1.33
N MET A 94 2.75 -2.90 1.03
CA MET A 94 1.85 -4.06 1.08
C MET A 94 1.31 -4.31 2.49
N ASP A 95 2.13 -4.15 3.54
CA ASP A 95 1.66 -4.26 4.92
C ASP A 95 0.63 -3.17 5.27
N CYS A 96 0.78 -1.96 4.72
CA CYS A 96 -0.24 -0.91 4.84
C CYS A 96 -1.54 -1.32 4.15
N LEU A 97 -1.47 -1.86 2.93
CA LEU A 97 -2.63 -2.34 2.18
C LEU A 97 -3.34 -3.50 2.90
N ARG A 98 -2.60 -4.46 3.45
CA ARG A 98 -3.16 -5.57 4.24
C ARG A 98 -3.97 -5.07 5.45
N ARG A 99 -3.48 -4.02 6.11
CA ARG A 99 -4.23 -3.39 7.21
C ARG A 99 -5.54 -2.80 6.70
N LEU A 100 -5.53 -2.07 5.59
CA LEU A 100 -6.79 -1.59 5.00
C LEU A 100 -7.73 -2.74 4.65
N ALA A 101 -7.21 -3.84 4.09
CA ALA A 101 -8.01 -5.03 3.77
C ALA A 101 -8.71 -5.62 5.00
N TYR A 102 -8.06 -5.63 6.15
CA TYR A 102 -8.68 -6.05 7.41
C TYR A 102 -9.87 -5.17 7.83
N TYR A 103 -9.82 -3.87 7.53
CA TYR A 103 -10.86 -2.91 7.92
C TYR A 103 -12.02 -2.80 6.93
N VAL A 104 -11.86 -3.26 5.68
CA VAL A 104 -12.95 -3.24 4.68
C VAL A 104 -14.17 -4.03 5.15
N ASP A 105 -13.95 -5.20 5.76
CA ASP A 105 -15.06 -6.06 6.20
C ASP A 105 -15.66 -5.62 7.56
N GLY A 106 -15.03 -4.67 8.28
CA GLY A 106 -15.35 -4.39 9.69
C GLY A 106 -15.50 -2.92 10.09
N SER A 107 -15.25 -1.96 9.20
CA SER A 107 -15.34 -0.53 9.49
C SER A 107 -15.91 0.28 8.32
N ASN A 108 -16.84 1.18 8.62
CA ASN A 108 -17.41 2.11 7.63
C ASN A 108 -16.48 3.30 7.33
N GLU A 109 -15.30 3.39 7.97
CA GLU A 109 -14.39 4.52 7.78
C GLU A 109 -13.96 4.70 6.33
N LEU A 110 -13.67 3.59 5.62
CA LEU A 110 -13.23 3.64 4.23
C LEU A 110 -14.38 3.91 3.25
N ASP A 111 -15.62 3.73 3.69
CA ASP A 111 -16.83 4.02 2.92
C ASP A 111 -17.34 5.44 3.09
N SER A 112 -16.75 6.20 4.02
CA SER A 112 -17.12 7.59 4.22
C SER A 112 -16.74 8.45 3.02
N GLU A 113 -17.64 9.36 2.62
CA GLU A 113 -17.33 10.39 1.63
C GLU A 113 -16.62 11.58 2.29
N PRO A 114 -15.65 12.24 1.61
CA PRO A 114 -15.26 12.07 0.20
C PRO A 114 -14.18 11.00 -0.04
N LEU A 115 -13.80 10.22 0.98
CA LEU A 115 -12.70 9.28 0.91
C LEU A 115 -12.99 8.11 -0.05
N ASN A 116 -14.19 7.54 0.00
CA ASN A 116 -14.57 6.42 -0.89
C ASN A 116 -14.41 6.81 -2.37
N THR A 117 -14.98 7.95 -2.79
CA THR A 117 -14.81 8.47 -4.15
C THR A 117 -13.34 8.57 -4.56
N ARG A 118 -12.48 9.03 -3.64
CA ARG A 118 -11.04 9.18 -3.92
C ARG A 118 -10.31 7.86 -3.99
N LEU A 119 -10.67 6.87 -3.16
CA LEU A 119 -10.15 5.52 -3.25
C LEU A 119 -10.52 4.85 -4.58
N ARG A 120 -11.69 5.13 -5.14
CA ARG A 120 -12.08 4.59 -6.46
C ARG A 120 -11.35 5.26 -7.63
N THR A 121 -10.97 6.52 -7.49
CA THR A 121 -10.52 7.35 -8.62
C THR A 121 -9.01 7.61 -8.69
N ASN A 122 -8.30 7.50 -7.56
CA ASN A 122 -6.86 7.77 -7.48
C ASN A 122 -6.02 6.49 -7.52
N ALA A 123 -4.75 6.63 -7.89
CA ALA A 123 -3.80 5.53 -7.86
C ALA A 123 -3.25 5.34 -6.44
N TRP A 124 -3.44 4.14 -5.88
CA TRP A 124 -2.95 3.76 -4.55
C TRP A 124 -2.80 2.24 -4.39
N CYS A 125 -3.42 1.45 -5.27
CA CYS A 125 -3.27 0.00 -5.25
C CYS A 125 -1.91 -0.40 -5.80
N LEU A 126 -1.22 -1.32 -5.12
CA LEU A 126 -0.03 -1.98 -5.64
C LEU A 126 -0.46 -3.19 -6.47
N GLY A 127 -0.06 -3.22 -7.74
CA GLY A 127 -0.22 -4.37 -8.63
C GLY A 127 1.14 -4.91 -9.08
N TYR A 128 1.19 -6.20 -9.43
CA TYR A 128 2.29 -6.76 -10.22
C TYR A 128 1.83 -7.13 -11.61
N GLN A 129 2.74 -7.02 -12.56
CA GLN A 129 2.57 -7.53 -13.91
C GLN A 129 3.76 -8.42 -14.24
N THR A 130 3.48 -9.60 -14.78
CA THR A 130 4.52 -10.44 -15.37
C THR A 130 4.92 -9.86 -16.71
N VAL A 131 6.18 -9.52 -16.88
CA VAL A 131 6.75 -9.05 -18.14
C VAL A 131 7.83 -10.02 -18.57
N VAL A 132 7.76 -10.47 -19.82
CA VAL A 132 8.80 -11.30 -20.42
C VAL A 132 9.94 -10.37 -20.85
N ASP A 133 11.13 -10.59 -20.31
CA ASP A 133 12.32 -9.85 -20.71
C ASP A 133 12.86 -10.32 -22.08
N ALA A 134 13.89 -9.65 -22.59
CA ALA A 134 14.52 -10.00 -23.86
C ALA A 134 15.16 -11.40 -23.87
N ASN A 135 15.41 -11.97 -22.69
CA ASN A 135 15.98 -13.31 -22.51
C ASN A 135 14.92 -14.39 -22.33
N GLY A 136 13.62 -14.05 -22.43
CA GLY A 136 12.52 -14.96 -22.21
C GLY A 136 12.26 -15.29 -20.73
N THR A 137 12.87 -14.57 -19.79
CA THR A 137 12.63 -14.74 -18.36
C THR A 137 11.48 -13.86 -17.89
N ASN A 138 10.65 -14.42 -17.01
CA ASN A 138 9.51 -13.72 -16.44
C ASN A 138 9.98 -12.81 -15.29
N GLU A 139 9.93 -11.50 -15.50
CA GLU A 139 10.17 -10.48 -14.49
C GLU A 139 8.83 -9.98 -13.92
N LYS A 140 8.70 -9.89 -12.60
CA LYS A 140 7.54 -9.23 -11.97
C LYS A 140 7.82 -7.74 -11.81
N ARG A 141 7.04 -6.90 -12.50
CA ARG A 141 7.10 -5.46 -12.36
C ARG A 141 5.99 -4.94 -11.45
N LEU A 142 6.37 -4.16 -10.45
CA LEU A 142 5.45 -3.53 -9.53
C LEU A 142 4.98 -2.19 -10.09
N LYS A 143 3.70 -1.87 -9.90
CA LYS A 143 3.11 -0.59 -10.32
C LYS A 143 2.07 -0.13 -9.31
N ILE A 144 2.03 1.18 -9.04
CA ILE A 144 0.92 1.81 -8.31
C ILE A 144 -0.10 2.30 -9.32
N VAL A 145 -1.35 1.84 -9.19
CA VAL A 145 -2.44 2.10 -10.13
C VAL A 145 -3.77 2.32 -9.40
N LYS A 146 -4.80 2.70 -10.15
CA LYS A 146 -6.18 2.77 -9.64
C LYS A 146 -6.73 1.36 -9.42
N PRO A 147 -7.73 1.17 -8.53
CA PRO A 147 -8.35 -0.14 -8.33
C PRO A 147 -8.88 -0.76 -9.63
N ASN A 148 -9.55 0.02 -10.47
CA ASN A 148 -10.14 -0.47 -11.73
C ASN A 148 -9.12 -0.85 -12.82
N GLU A 149 -7.83 -0.62 -12.58
CA GLU A 149 -6.73 -1.07 -13.45
C GLU A 149 -6.12 -2.40 -12.98
N ILE A 150 -6.54 -2.91 -11.81
CA ILE A 150 -6.16 -4.23 -11.30
C ILE A 150 -7.28 -5.23 -11.56
N TYR A 151 -6.89 -6.40 -12.06
CA TYR A 151 -7.78 -7.52 -12.28
C TYR A 151 -7.56 -8.59 -11.22
N LEU A 152 -8.63 -9.26 -10.80
CA LEU A 152 -8.57 -10.35 -9.83
C LEU A 152 -8.47 -11.70 -10.55
N GLU A 153 -7.60 -12.59 -10.06
CA GLU A 153 -7.29 -13.85 -10.73
C GLU A 153 -8.22 -14.97 -10.25
N ASP A 154 -9.17 -15.34 -11.10
CA ASP A 154 -9.99 -16.55 -10.97
C ASP A 154 -9.65 -17.61 -12.04
N ASN A 155 -8.92 -17.24 -13.07
CA ASN A 155 -8.50 -18.14 -14.16
C ASN A 155 -7.03 -17.91 -14.54
N SER A 156 -6.18 -18.88 -14.21
CA SER A 156 -4.75 -18.84 -14.49
C SER A 156 -4.41 -18.87 -15.98
N VAL A 157 -5.30 -19.40 -16.83
CA VAL A 157 -5.12 -19.39 -18.30
C VAL A 157 -5.17 -17.96 -18.82
N TYR A 158 -6.16 -17.18 -18.39
CA TYR A 158 -6.28 -15.76 -18.76
C TYR A 158 -5.13 -14.93 -18.22
N SER A 159 -4.75 -15.17 -16.97
CA SER A 159 -3.58 -14.53 -16.35
C SER A 159 -2.29 -14.76 -17.15
N MET A 160 -2.06 -16.00 -17.59
CA MET A 160 -0.88 -16.38 -18.38
C MET A 160 -0.90 -15.78 -19.80
N GLN A 161 -2.05 -15.66 -20.43
CA GLN A 161 -2.15 -15.17 -21.82
C GLN A 161 -2.19 -13.64 -21.91
N LEU A 162 -2.87 -12.99 -20.97
CA LEU A 162 -3.13 -11.54 -21.03
C LEU A 162 -2.11 -10.73 -20.24
N HIS A 163 -1.37 -11.37 -19.33
CA HIS A 163 -0.44 -10.72 -18.39
C HIS A 163 -1.03 -9.45 -17.76
N PRO A 164 -2.20 -9.54 -17.11
CA PRO A 164 -2.86 -8.38 -16.49
C PRO A 164 -2.08 -7.88 -15.27
N LEU A 165 -2.43 -6.69 -14.78
CA LEU A 165 -2.01 -6.24 -13.45
C LEU A 165 -2.84 -6.96 -12.40
N LEU A 166 -2.16 -7.70 -11.51
CA LEU A 166 -2.78 -8.51 -10.46
C LEU A 166 -2.40 -8.02 -9.06
N PRO A 167 -3.22 -8.29 -8.03
CA PRO A 167 -2.87 -8.01 -6.64
C PRO A 167 -1.67 -8.85 -6.19
N PRO A 168 -0.68 -8.30 -5.47
CA PRO A 168 0.51 -9.04 -5.00
C PRO A 168 0.23 -10.14 -3.99
N ASN A 169 -0.93 -10.12 -3.34
CA ASN A 169 -1.37 -11.18 -2.45
C ASN A 169 -2.89 -11.33 -2.50
N LYS A 170 -3.40 -12.56 -2.33
CA LYS A 170 -4.84 -12.87 -2.32
C LYS A 170 -5.62 -12.10 -1.26
N GLU A 171 -4.97 -11.82 -0.13
CA GLU A 171 -5.55 -11.02 0.97
C GLU A 171 -6.01 -9.62 0.51
N LEU A 172 -5.46 -9.09 -0.59
CA LEU A 172 -5.82 -7.79 -1.13
C LEU A 172 -6.97 -7.84 -2.13
N GLU A 173 -7.38 -9.04 -2.60
CA GLU A 173 -8.43 -9.18 -3.62
C GLU A 173 -9.74 -8.54 -3.16
N LYS A 174 -10.18 -8.81 -1.93
CA LYS A 174 -11.39 -8.21 -1.35
C LYS A 174 -11.31 -6.69 -1.28
N LEU A 175 -10.18 -6.16 -0.80
CA LEU A 175 -9.94 -4.72 -0.71
C LEU A 175 -10.05 -4.06 -2.08
N TYR A 176 -9.43 -4.68 -3.08
CA TYR A 176 -9.38 -4.16 -4.43
C TYR A 176 -10.73 -4.28 -5.13
N GLU A 177 -11.44 -5.40 -4.95
CA GLU A 177 -12.81 -5.60 -5.42
C GLU A 177 -13.76 -4.53 -4.86
N HIS A 178 -13.68 -4.28 -3.55
CA HIS A 178 -14.52 -3.28 -2.85
C HIS A 178 -14.43 -1.90 -3.50
N PHE A 179 -13.22 -1.50 -3.93
CA PHE A 179 -12.95 -0.21 -4.57
C PHE A 179 -13.01 -0.22 -6.10
N GLY A 180 -13.31 -1.35 -6.74
CA GLY A 180 -13.69 -1.41 -8.16
C GLY A 180 -12.80 -2.25 -9.08
N SER A 181 -11.88 -3.05 -8.55
CA SER A 181 -11.23 -4.12 -9.34
C SER A 181 -12.24 -5.16 -9.80
N GLN A 182 -11.93 -5.83 -10.92
CA GLN A 182 -12.83 -6.79 -11.54
C GLN A 182 -12.15 -8.14 -11.73
N TRP A 183 -12.91 -9.22 -11.59
CA TRP A 183 -12.47 -10.58 -11.89
C TRP A 183 -12.19 -10.76 -13.38
N LEU A 184 -11.11 -11.45 -13.73
CA LEU A 184 -10.70 -11.66 -15.12
C LEU A 184 -11.79 -12.32 -15.97
N SER A 185 -12.45 -13.36 -15.45
CA SER A 185 -13.53 -14.05 -16.15
C SER A 185 -14.68 -13.13 -16.56
N LYS A 186 -14.95 -12.07 -15.79
CA LYS A 186 -16.01 -11.09 -16.11
C LYS A 186 -15.60 -10.11 -17.22
N CYS A 187 -14.30 -9.94 -17.45
CA CYS A 187 -13.75 -8.97 -18.39
C CYS A 187 -13.42 -9.61 -19.76
N VAL A 188 -13.14 -10.92 -19.78
CA VAL A 188 -12.82 -11.66 -20.99
C VAL A 188 -14.10 -12.17 -21.64
N LYS A 189 -14.34 -11.77 -22.90
CA LYS A 189 -15.42 -12.33 -23.70
C LYS A 189 -14.95 -13.62 -24.35
N GLU A 190 -15.39 -14.76 -23.83
CA GLU A 190 -15.23 -16.04 -24.51
C GLU A 190 -15.98 -15.98 -25.84
N ASN A 191 -15.30 -16.29 -26.94
CA ASN A 191 -15.90 -16.32 -28.26
C ASN A 191 -16.38 -17.75 -28.51
N PRO A 192 -17.69 -18.07 -28.46
CA PRO A 192 -18.20 -19.44 -28.46
C PRO A 192 -18.12 -20.16 -29.82
N LYS A 193 -17.20 -19.75 -30.72
CA LYS A 193 -17.09 -20.24 -32.10
C LYS A 193 -15.79 -21.00 -32.40
N ILE A 194 -15.23 -21.67 -31.40
CA ILE A 194 -14.21 -22.69 -31.62
C ILE A 194 -14.55 -23.87 -30.71
N LEU A 195 -15.47 -24.72 -31.18
CA LEU A 195 -15.55 -26.17 -30.98
C LEU A 195 -16.72 -26.71 -31.82
#